data_AF-A0A4Y7K126-F1
#
_entry.id   AF-A0A4Y7K126-F1
#
_cell.length_a   1.000
_cell.length_b   1.000
_cell.length_c   1.000
_cell.angle_alpha   90.00
_cell.angle_beta   90.00
_cell.angle_gamma   90.00
#
_symmetry.space_group_name_H-M   'P 1'
#
loop_
_entity.id
_entity.type
_entity.pdbx_description
1 polymer ?
#
loop_
_entity_poly.entity_id
_entity_poly.type
_entity_poly.pdbx_seq_one_letter_code
_entity_poly.pdbx_strand_id
1 'polypeptide(L)'
;MVSSSLGTLQLNSSFSLFLSPNQRVYSNGSMRFHRIWKPSMCLGAKPTLRDGNLKINGNEVLTKVPDNVLVTPWTNGSAFVGATSKETSSRHVFTLGVLQDVRLLCLFRFKLWWMIPRVGNSGRDVPVETQMLLLEARPAEDCVQGSNGNTSYVLILPVLDGEFRTSLQGNSANELEFCVESGDPTIGTSQSQKAVSVNYGDNPFELVKESMK
;
A
#
# COMPACT_ATOMS: atom_id res chain seq x y z
N MET A 1 5.19 -19.73 54.04
CA MET A 1 4.07 -20.68 53.80
C MET A 1 3.00 -19.96 52.99
N VAL A 2 2.62 -20.57 51.84
CA VAL A 2 1.46 -20.29 50.95
C VAL A 2 1.50 -18.93 50.22
N SER A 3 1.99 -18.78 48.98
CA SER A 3 1.64 -19.36 47.66
C SER A 3 0.18 -19.14 47.23
N SER A 4 -0.05 -18.22 46.28
CA SER A 4 -1.31 -18.09 45.53
C SER A 4 -1.02 -18.31 44.04
N SER A 5 -1.69 -19.32 43.49
CA SER A 5 -1.47 -19.89 42.17
C SER A 5 -2.23 -19.16 41.06
N LEU A 6 -1.59 -19.04 39.90
CA LEU A 6 -2.20 -18.65 38.63
C LEU A 6 -3.27 -19.66 38.21
N GLY A 7 -4.50 -19.19 37.98
CA GLY A 7 -5.56 -19.97 37.38
C GLY A 7 -5.38 -20.06 35.87
N THR A 8 -5.01 -21.24 35.38
CA THR A 8 -4.95 -21.59 33.95
C THR A 8 -6.36 -21.93 33.47
N LEU A 9 -6.93 -21.11 32.58
CA LEU A 9 -8.15 -21.47 31.83
C LEU A 9 -7.73 -22.21 30.55
N GLN A 10 -7.87 -23.54 30.58
CA GLN A 10 -7.77 -24.36 29.38
C GLN A 10 -9.10 -24.31 28.60
N LEU A 11 -9.05 -23.77 27.38
CA LEU A 11 -10.10 -23.96 26.38
C LEU A 11 -9.82 -25.26 25.61
N ASN A 12 -10.56 -26.31 25.96
CA ASN A 12 -10.69 -27.51 25.15
C ASN A 12 -11.55 -27.20 23.91
N SER A 13 -10.93 -27.11 22.74
CA SER A 13 -11.62 -27.25 21.47
C SER A 13 -11.05 -28.45 20.73
N SER A 14 -11.81 -29.54 20.74
CA SER A 14 -11.56 -30.75 19.95
C SER A 14 -11.54 -30.39 18.46
N PHE A 15 -10.39 -30.56 17.81
CA PHE A 15 -10.29 -30.47 16.36
C PHE A 15 -10.68 -31.81 15.73
N SER A 16 -11.84 -31.84 15.09
CA SER A 16 -12.27 -32.94 14.22
C SER A 16 -11.46 -32.90 12.93
N LEU A 17 -10.62 -33.90 12.72
CA LEU A 17 -9.96 -34.15 11.43
C LEU A 17 -11.02 -34.63 10.43
N PHE A 18 -11.44 -33.76 9.52
CA PHE A 18 -12.22 -34.17 8.36
C PHE A 18 -11.29 -34.83 7.32
N LEU A 19 -11.22 -36.16 7.35
CA LEU A 19 -10.74 -36.95 6.22
C LEU A 19 -11.77 -36.90 5.09
N SER A 20 -11.32 -36.52 3.89
CA SER A 20 -12.12 -36.64 2.66
C SER A 20 -11.97 -38.05 2.07
N PRO A 21 -13.03 -38.69 1.53
CA PRO A 21 -12.95 -40.05 1.03
C PRO A 21 -12.41 -40.13 -0.40
N ASN A 22 -11.76 -41.26 -0.67
CA ASN A 22 -11.24 -41.74 -1.95
C ASN A 22 -12.17 -41.49 -3.15
N GLN A 23 -11.63 -40.92 -4.22
CA GLN A 23 -12.12 -41.13 -5.58
C GLN A 23 -11.02 -41.79 -6.43
N ARG A 24 -11.31 -43.01 -6.89
CA ARG A 24 -10.59 -43.69 -7.98
C ARG A 24 -10.84 -42.94 -9.28
N VAL A 25 -9.77 -42.68 -10.04
CA VAL A 25 -9.84 -42.26 -11.44
C VAL A 25 -9.01 -43.23 -12.27
N TYR A 26 -9.64 -43.83 -13.28
CA TYR A 26 -8.96 -44.57 -14.35
C TYR A 26 -8.90 -43.71 -15.62
N SER A 27 -7.78 -43.94 -16.33
CA SER A 27 -7.51 -43.79 -17.77
C SER A 27 -7.46 -42.41 -18.42
N ASN A 28 -6.23 -42.07 -18.84
CA ASN A 28 -5.80 -41.58 -20.15
C ASN A 28 -6.68 -40.55 -20.87
N GLY A 29 -6.32 -39.28 -20.70
CA GLY A 29 -6.62 -38.21 -21.64
C GLY A 29 -5.42 -37.26 -21.71
N SER A 30 -4.67 -37.31 -22.81
CA SER A 30 -3.64 -36.31 -23.12
C SER A 30 -4.35 -35.02 -23.52
N MET A 31 -4.57 -34.13 -22.56
CA MET A 31 -5.01 -32.76 -22.84
C MET A 31 -3.78 -31.87 -22.98
N ARG A 32 -3.41 -31.60 -24.22
CA ARG A 32 -2.46 -30.53 -24.56
C ARG A 32 -3.08 -29.20 -24.16
N PHE A 33 -2.75 -28.70 -22.97
CA PHE A 33 -2.99 -27.32 -22.61
C PHE A 33 -2.07 -26.44 -23.47
N HIS A 34 -2.60 -25.93 -24.57
CA HIS A 34 -2.04 -24.73 -25.18
C HIS A 34 -2.24 -23.60 -24.16
N ARG A 35 -1.21 -23.32 -23.34
CA ARG A 35 -1.08 -22.04 -22.65
C ARG A 35 -1.02 -20.98 -23.76
N ILE A 36 -2.17 -20.40 -24.08
CA ILE A 36 -2.23 -19.14 -24.82
C ILE A 36 -1.66 -18.11 -23.86
N TRP A 37 -0.35 -17.91 -23.95
CA TRP A 37 0.29 -16.75 -23.37
C TRP A 37 -0.33 -15.56 -24.08
N LYS A 38 -1.28 -14.88 -23.43
CA LYS A 38 -1.61 -13.51 -23.79
C LYS A 38 -0.47 -12.67 -23.23
N PRO A 39 0.44 -12.11 -24.06
CA PRO A 39 1.28 -11.04 -23.58
C PRO A 39 0.35 -9.83 -23.47
N SER A 40 -0.19 -9.59 -22.29
CA SER A 40 -0.62 -8.23 -21.95
C SER A 40 0.68 -7.43 -21.85
N MET A 41 1.12 -6.85 -22.96
CA MET A 41 2.08 -5.77 -22.95
C MET A 41 1.34 -4.51 -22.50
N CYS A 42 1.06 -4.40 -21.20
CA CYS A 42 0.99 -3.08 -20.60
C CYS A 42 2.43 -2.58 -20.61
N LEU A 43 2.76 -1.63 -21.48
CA LEU A 43 4.00 -0.87 -21.38
C LEU A 43 4.00 -0.28 -19.96
N GLY A 44 4.74 -0.91 -19.04
CA GLY A 44 4.50 -0.76 -17.60
C GLY A 44 4.46 0.70 -17.20
N ALA A 45 3.32 1.17 -16.70
CA ALA A 45 3.22 2.49 -16.15
C ALA A 45 4.21 2.56 -14.99
N LYS A 46 5.09 3.55 -15.01
CA LYS A 46 6.09 3.73 -13.96
C LYS A 46 5.66 4.94 -13.14
N PRO A 47 5.64 4.84 -11.81
CA PRO A 47 5.63 6.01 -10.95
C PRO A 47 6.80 6.90 -11.36
N THR A 48 6.48 8.12 -11.78
CA THR A 48 7.48 9.10 -12.22
C THR A 48 7.33 10.36 -11.40
N LEU A 49 8.47 10.84 -10.89
CA LEU A 49 8.56 12.15 -10.27
C LEU A 49 9.06 13.13 -11.33
N ARG A 50 8.23 14.12 -11.70
CA ARG A 50 8.59 15.19 -12.63
C ARG A 50 7.97 16.50 -12.19
N ASP A 51 8.77 17.57 -12.18
CA ASP A 51 8.33 18.93 -11.88
C ASP A 51 7.60 19.05 -10.53
N GLY A 52 8.06 18.28 -9.52
CA GLY A 52 7.42 18.23 -8.19
C GLY A 52 6.08 17.49 -8.17
N ASN A 53 5.75 16.71 -9.19
CA ASN A 53 4.51 15.94 -9.26
C ASN A 53 4.80 14.44 -9.37
N LEU A 54 4.12 13.63 -8.56
CA LEU A 54 4.11 12.19 -8.70
C LEU A 54 3.00 11.80 -9.68
N LYS A 55 3.41 11.28 -10.83
CA LYS A 55 2.51 10.81 -11.88
C LYS A 55 2.57 9.30 -12.03
N ILE A 56 1.40 8.68 -12.17
CA ILE A 56 1.24 7.25 -12.41
C ILE A 56 0.39 7.06 -13.65
N ASN A 57 0.95 6.40 -14.67
CA ASN A 57 0.31 6.24 -15.98
C ASN A 57 -0.10 7.57 -16.64
N GLY A 58 0.69 8.63 -16.43
CA GLY A 58 0.37 9.98 -16.92
C GLY A 58 -0.64 10.75 -16.05
N ASN A 59 -1.32 10.07 -15.12
CA ASN A 59 -2.26 10.70 -14.20
C ASN A 59 -1.51 11.29 -13.01
N GLU A 60 -1.82 12.54 -12.68
CA GLU A 60 -1.25 13.20 -11.52
C GLU A 60 -1.95 12.72 -10.24
N VAL A 61 -1.15 12.35 -9.24
CA VAL A 61 -1.65 11.76 -7.99
C VAL A 61 -1.26 12.62 -6.79
N LEU A 62 -0.02 13.14 -6.78
CA LEU A 62 0.46 14.09 -5.79
C LEU A 62 1.14 15.26 -6.49
N THR A 63 0.94 16.45 -5.95
CA THR A 63 1.63 17.67 -6.37
C THR A 63 2.55 18.18 -5.27
N LYS A 64 3.46 19.11 -5.57
CA LYS A 64 4.39 19.70 -4.58
C LYS A 64 5.16 18.65 -3.77
N VAL A 65 5.56 17.57 -4.42
CA VAL A 65 6.40 16.52 -3.84
C VAL A 65 7.77 17.12 -3.49
N PRO A 66 8.22 17.03 -2.23
CA PRO A 66 9.52 17.57 -1.81
C PRO A 66 10.73 16.88 -2.45
N ASP A 67 11.84 17.60 -2.60
CA ASP A 67 13.09 17.10 -3.22
C ASP A 67 13.77 15.95 -2.46
N ASN A 68 13.48 15.81 -1.16
CA ASN A 68 14.04 14.74 -0.33
C ASN A 68 13.27 13.41 -0.45
N VAL A 69 12.18 13.37 -1.24
CA VAL A 69 11.41 12.16 -1.54
C VAL A 69 12.16 11.31 -2.57
N LEU A 70 12.29 10.03 -2.27
CA LEU A 70 12.95 9.04 -3.11
C LEU A 70 11.90 8.14 -3.76
N VAL A 71 11.97 7.95 -5.08
CA VAL A 71 11.13 6.97 -5.79
C VAL A 71 12.03 5.92 -6.42
N THR A 72 11.91 4.68 -5.95
CA THR A 72 12.68 3.53 -6.43
C THR A 72 11.77 2.58 -7.21
N PRO A 73 11.88 2.51 -8.54
CA PRO A 73 11.07 1.58 -9.34
C PRO A 73 11.27 0.12 -8.91
N TRP A 74 10.21 -0.67 -9.03
CA TRP A 74 10.18 -2.09 -8.69
C TRP A 74 9.47 -2.91 -9.79
N THR A 75 9.31 -4.22 -9.56
CA THR A 75 8.74 -5.16 -10.54
C THR A 75 7.33 -4.76 -10.97
N ASN A 76 6.97 -5.06 -12.22
CA ASN A 76 5.63 -4.83 -12.78
C ASN A 76 5.13 -3.38 -12.71
N GLY A 77 6.06 -2.41 -12.71
CA GLY A 77 5.71 -0.98 -12.67
C GLY A 77 5.26 -0.49 -11.29
N SER A 78 5.43 -1.29 -10.24
CA SER A 78 5.36 -0.79 -8.86
C SER A 78 6.58 0.08 -8.54
N ALA A 79 6.53 0.80 -7.43
CA ALA A 79 7.69 1.51 -6.89
C ALA A 79 7.65 1.52 -5.37
N PHE A 80 8.82 1.62 -4.75
CA PHE A 80 8.93 2.05 -3.37
C PHE A 80 9.14 3.55 -3.31
N VAL A 81 8.53 4.19 -2.32
CA VAL A 81 8.73 5.60 -2.01
C VAL A 81 9.27 5.72 -0.60
N GLY A 82 10.26 6.59 -0.44
CA GLY A 82 10.95 6.87 0.81
C GLY A 82 11.35 8.34 0.90
N ALA A 83 12.11 8.70 1.92
CA ALA A 83 12.66 10.05 2.06
C ALA A 83 13.92 10.08 2.92
N THR A 84 14.65 11.19 2.83
CA THR A 84 15.84 11.47 3.63
C THR A 84 15.64 12.68 4.54
N SER A 85 16.31 12.68 5.69
CA SER A 85 16.38 13.75 6.68
C SER A 85 17.84 14.10 6.95
N LYS A 86 18.07 15.34 7.41
CA LYS A 86 19.39 15.79 7.86
C LYS A 86 19.72 15.29 9.27
N GLU A 87 18.70 14.91 10.03
CA GLU A 87 18.82 14.51 11.42
C GLU A 87 18.53 13.03 11.60
N THR A 88 19.20 12.41 12.56
CA THR A 88 18.89 11.04 12.99
C THR A 88 17.82 11.10 14.06
N SER A 89 16.75 10.32 13.90
CA SER A 89 15.66 10.21 14.86
C SER A 89 15.06 8.81 14.83
N SER A 90 14.52 8.37 15.97
CA SER A 90 13.71 7.15 16.07
C SER A 90 12.31 7.33 15.48
N ARG A 91 11.91 8.58 15.18
CA ARG A 91 10.64 8.93 14.56
C ARG A 91 10.80 10.10 13.59
N HIS A 92 10.33 9.92 12.36
CA HIS A 92 10.24 10.95 11.33
C HIS A 92 8.82 11.06 10.79
N VAL A 93 8.41 12.25 10.41
CA VAL A 93 7.21 12.49 9.59
C VAL A 93 7.67 13.21 8.34
N PHE A 94 7.48 12.57 7.19
CA PHE A 94 7.89 13.11 5.89
C PHE A 94 6.65 13.43 5.05
N THR A 95 6.66 14.60 4.41
CA THR A 95 5.64 14.98 3.42
C THR A 95 5.91 14.29 2.08
N LEU A 96 4.91 13.61 1.54
CA LEU A 96 4.92 13.05 0.18
C LEU A 96 4.49 14.06 -0.88
N GLY A 97 3.74 15.09 -0.49
CA GLY A 97 3.16 16.09 -1.37
C GLY A 97 1.70 16.36 -1.04
N VAL A 98 1.08 17.26 -1.80
CA VAL A 98 -0.32 17.63 -1.69
C VAL A 98 -1.19 16.64 -2.46
N LEU A 99 -2.17 16.08 -1.76
CA LEU A 99 -3.24 15.26 -2.30
C LEU A 99 -4.54 16.08 -2.30
N GLN A 100 -5.07 16.41 -3.48
CA GLN A 100 -6.24 17.28 -3.61
C GLN A 100 -7.09 16.84 -4.80
N ASP A 101 -8.41 16.86 -4.64
CA ASP A 101 -9.40 16.53 -5.68
C ASP A 101 -9.27 15.10 -6.26
N VAL A 102 -8.76 14.18 -5.44
CA VAL A 102 -8.57 12.76 -5.76
C VAL A 102 -9.44 11.92 -4.82
N ARG A 103 -10.39 11.14 -5.38
CA ARG A 103 -11.21 10.24 -4.56
C ARG A 103 -10.32 9.21 -3.89
N LEU A 104 -10.48 9.06 -2.57
CA LEU A 104 -9.69 8.13 -1.78
C LEU A 104 -10.56 7.23 -0.89
N LEU A 105 -10.02 6.04 -0.63
CA LEU A 105 -10.44 5.11 0.41
C LEU A 105 -9.20 4.75 1.23
N CYS A 106 -9.26 4.92 2.54
CA CYS A 106 -8.18 4.52 3.44
C CYS A 106 -8.67 3.55 4.51
N LEU A 107 -7.81 2.63 4.95
CA LEU A 107 -8.00 1.83 6.16
C LEU A 107 -7.04 2.33 7.23
N PHE A 108 -7.59 2.76 8.36
CA PHE A 108 -6.79 3.33 9.45
C PHE A 108 -7.11 2.67 10.79
N ARG A 109 -6.11 2.63 11.67
CA ARG A 109 -6.20 2.01 12.97
C ARG A 109 -6.82 2.97 13.98
N PHE A 110 -8.11 2.83 14.25
CA PHE A 110 -8.78 3.65 15.28
C PHE A 110 -8.63 3.07 16.70
N LYS A 111 -8.31 1.77 16.81
CA LYS A 111 -7.95 1.08 18.05
C LYS A 111 -6.86 0.06 17.79
N LEU A 112 -6.11 -0.34 18.82
CA LEU A 112 -4.99 -1.28 18.73
C LEU A 112 -5.29 -2.56 17.92
N TRP A 113 -6.50 -3.09 17.95
CA TRP A 113 -6.83 -4.34 17.24
C TRP A 113 -7.78 -4.14 16.05
N TRP A 114 -8.09 -2.88 15.70
CA TRP A 114 -9.19 -2.59 14.76
C TRP A 114 -8.81 -1.51 13.75
N MET A 115 -9.07 -1.81 12.47
CA MET A 115 -9.08 -0.84 11.38
C MET A 115 -10.50 -0.58 10.90
N ILE A 116 -10.77 0.65 10.49
CA ILE A 116 -12.04 1.02 9.83
C ILE A 116 -11.75 1.79 8.53
N PRO A 117 -12.66 1.69 7.54
CA PRO A 117 -12.54 2.48 6.33
C PRO A 117 -12.93 3.93 6.56
N ARG A 118 -12.29 4.83 5.81
CA ARG A 118 -12.74 6.20 5.59
C ARG A 118 -12.59 6.54 4.11
N VAL A 119 -13.55 7.31 3.59
CA VAL A 119 -13.50 7.88 2.25
C VAL A 119 -13.29 9.39 2.33
N GLY A 120 -12.69 9.96 1.30
CA GLY A 120 -12.39 11.38 1.24
C GLY A 120 -12.03 11.84 -0.18
N ASN A 121 -11.52 13.06 -0.28
CA ASN A 121 -11.06 13.63 -1.55
C ASN A 121 -9.75 14.43 -1.46
N SER A 122 -9.12 14.49 -0.28
CA SER A 122 -7.92 15.30 -0.06
C SER A 122 -7.04 14.73 1.06
N GLY A 123 -5.79 15.19 1.15
CA GLY A 123 -4.82 14.73 2.13
C GLY A 123 -5.33 14.84 3.56
N ARG A 124 -6.03 15.93 3.92
CA ARG A 124 -6.58 16.14 5.27
C ARG A 124 -7.60 15.08 5.71
N ASP A 125 -8.17 14.34 4.77
CA ASP A 125 -9.12 13.27 5.07
C ASP A 125 -8.44 11.98 5.53
N VAL A 126 -7.13 11.83 5.31
CA VAL A 126 -6.36 10.64 5.68
C VAL A 126 -6.06 10.67 7.19
N PRO A 127 -6.64 9.76 8.00
CA PRO A 127 -6.41 9.76 9.43
C PRO A 127 -4.98 9.31 9.78
N VAL A 128 -4.50 9.74 10.95
CA VAL A 128 -3.28 9.20 11.57
C VAL A 128 -3.39 7.68 11.72
N GLU A 129 -2.28 6.97 11.59
CA GLU A 129 -2.22 5.50 11.59
C GLU A 129 -3.00 4.84 10.43
N THR A 130 -3.02 5.46 9.25
CA THR A 130 -3.51 4.83 8.02
C THR A 130 -2.54 3.75 7.55
N GLN A 131 -3.05 2.53 7.30
CA GLN A 131 -2.29 1.33 6.92
C GLN A 131 -2.55 0.87 5.47
N MET A 132 -3.48 1.53 4.77
CA MET A 132 -3.73 1.33 3.35
C MET A 132 -4.41 2.57 2.80
N LEU A 133 -3.97 3.04 1.63
CA LEU A 133 -4.59 4.15 0.92
C LEU A 133 -4.78 3.77 -0.55
N LEU A 134 -6.04 3.74 -0.99
CA LEU A 134 -6.44 3.52 -2.37
C LEU A 134 -6.93 4.84 -2.95
N LEU A 135 -6.33 5.25 -4.06
CA LEU A 135 -6.63 6.48 -4.77
C LEU A 135 -7.21 6.16 -6.14
N GLU A 136 -8.16 6.99 -6.56
CA GLU A 136 -8.67 6.96 -7.91
C GLU A 136 -7.94 7.98 -8.78
N ALA A 137 -7.04 7.51 -9.63
CA ALA A 137 -6.29 8.32 -10.57
C ALA A 137 -7.12 8.52 -11.85
N ARG A 138 -7.62 9.74 -12.04
CA ARG A 138 -8.37 10.15 -13.23
C ARG A 138 -7.42 10.76 -14.27
N PRO A 139 -7.68 10.55 -15.57
CA PRO A 139 -6.97 11.25 -16.63
C PRO A 139 -7.09 12.76 -16.46
N ALA A 140 -5.99 13.47 -16.66
CA ALA A 140 -6.06 14.91 -16.87
C ALA A 140 -6.98 15.18 -18.07
N GLU A 141 -7.88 16.14 -17.89
CA GLU A 141 -8.94 16.52 -18.84
C GLU A 141 -8.44 16.86 -20.26
N ASP A 142 -7.15 17.19 -20.40
CA ASP A 142 -6.50 17.51 -21.67
C ASP A 142 -6.09 16.28 -22.52
N CYS A 143 -6.21 15.05 -22.01
CA CYS A 143 -5.85 13.83 -22.73
C CYS A 143 -7.03 13.17 -23.47
N VAL A 144 -8.21 13.79 -23.47
CA VAL A 144 -9.47 13.21 -23.99
C VAL A 144 -9.61 13.44 -25.49
N GLN A 145 -8.76 12.80 -26.28
CA GLN A 145 -9.12 12.36 -27.64
C GLN A 145 -8.66 10.92 -27.83
N GLY A 146 -9.50 9.97 -27.42
CA GLY A 146 -9.42 8.58 -27.89
C GLY A 146 -9.13 7.50 -26.84
N SER A 147 -8.86 7.82 -25.58
CA SER A 147 -8.87 6.81 -24.52
C SER A 147 -10.30 6.62 -24.01
N ASN A 148 -10.86 5.43 -24.18
CA ASN A 148 -12.01 5.01 -23.36
C ASN A 148 -11.64 5.31 -21.90
N GLY A 149 -12.46 6.10 -21.22
CA GLY A 149 -12.22 6.65 -19.87
C GLY A 149 -12.08 5.60 -18.78
N ASN A 150 -11.01 4.81 -18.84
CA ASN A 150 -10.69 3.79 -17.86
C ASN A 150 -10.07 4.47 -16.65
N THR A 151 -10.86 4.54 -15.59
CA THR A 151 -10.38 4.88 -14.25
C THR A 151 -9.24 3.94 -13.86
N SER A 152 -8.11 4.53 -13.48
CA SER A 152 -6.99 3.79 -12.92
C SER A 152 -6.96 3.98 -11.41
N TYR A 153 -6.39 3.01 -10.70
CA TYR A 153 -6.28 3.03 -9.25
C TYR A 153 -4.83 2.97 -8.83
N VAL A 154 -4.52 3.66 -7.74
CA VAL A 154 -3.21 3.67 -7.12
C VAL A 154 -3.37 3.20 -5.69
N LEU A 155 -2.62 2.16 -5.32
CA LEU A 155 -2.59 1.62 -3.98
C LEU A 155 -1.26 1.97 -3.32
N ILE A 156 -1.33 2.67 -2.20
CA ILE A 156 -0.19 3.01 -1.35
C ILE A 156 -0.30 2.17 -0.08
N LEU A 157 0.72 1.34 0.16
CA LEU A 157 0.82 0.48 1.33
C LEU A 157 2.06 0.88 2.13
N PRO A 158 1.92 1.32 3.38
CA PRO A 158 3.04 1.36 4.32
C PRO A 158 3.70 -0.01 4.42
N VAL A 159 5.03 -0.03 4.43
CA VAL A 159 5.80 -1.26 4.59
C VAL A 159 6.83 -1.10 5.71
N LEU A 160 7.45 -2.21 6.09
CA LEU A 160 8.58 -2.22 7.01
C LEU A 160 9.88 -1.95 6.25
N ASP A 161 10.75 -1.12 6.82
CA ASP A 161 12.09 -0.84 6.31
C ASP A 161 13.10 -1.07 7.42
N GLY A 162 13.61 -2.29 7.52
CA GLY A 162 14.43 -2.72 8.64
C GLY A 162 13.64 -2.73 9.95
N GLU A 163 14.14 -2.01 10.96
CA GLU A 163 13.54 -1.90 12.30
C GLU A 163 12.41 -0.86 12.38
N PHE A 164 12.10 -0.19 11.27
CA PHE A 164 11.14 0.90 11.24
C PHE A 164 9.82 0.46 10.61
N ARG A 165 8.72 0.81 11.28
CA ARG A 165 7.37 0.73 10.72
C ARG A 165 7.00 2.04 10.05
N THR A 166 6.13 1.97 9.05
CA THR A 166 5.54 3.14 8.41
C THR A 166 4.03 3.19 8.66
N SER A 167 3.49 4.39 8.83
CA SER A 167 2.05 4.67 8.74
C SER A 167 1.81 5.92 7.89
N LEU A 168 0.60 6.08 7.34
CA LEU A 168 0.20 7.27 6.59
C LEU A 168 -0.66 8.18 7.46
N GLN A 169 -0.62 9.48 7.16
CA GLN A 169 -1.50 10.48 7.75
C GLN A 169 -1.65 11.68 6.83
N GLY A 170 -2.70 12.46 7.06
CA GLY A 170 -2.93 13.75 6.43
C GLY A 170 -2.70 14.91 7.38
N ASN A 171 -2.53 16.11 6.82
CA ASN A 171 -2.46 17.34 7.61
C ASN A 171 -3.43 18.44 7.12
N SER A 172 -3.48 19.56 7.85
CA SER A 172 -4.39 20.68 7.55
C SER A 172 -4.12 21.37 6.19
N ALA A 173 -2.93 21.18 5.62
CA ALA A 173 -2.50 21.72 4.34
C ALA A 173 -2.80 20.80 3.15
N ASN A 174 -3.58 19.72 3.35
CA ASN A 174 -3.84 18.67 2.34
C ASN A 174 -2.60 17.87 1.94
N GLU A 175 -1.55 17.90 2.75
CA GLU A 175 -0.38 17.09 2.48
C GLU A 175 -0.64 15.66 2.96
N LEU A 176 -0.23 14.71 2.13
CA LEU A 176 -0.08 13.32 2.52
C LEU A 176 1.31 13.17 3.14
N GLU A 177 1.37 12.56 4.31
CA GLU A 177 2.59 12.32 5.06
C GLU A 177 2.74 10.82 5.36
N PHE A 178 3.97 10.36 5.49
CA PHE A 178 4.25 9.07 6.13
C PHE A 178 5.08 9.28 7.41
N CYS A 179 4.66 8.58 8.47
CA CYS A 179 5.37 8.51 9.73
C CYS A 179 6.20 7.23 9.75
N VAL A 180 7.52 7.37 9.91
CA VAL A 180 8.48 6.26 10.03
C VAL A 180 8.98 6.25 11.46
N GLU A 181 8.82 5.14 12.17
CA GLU A 181 9.30 5.02 13.55
C GLU A 181 9.74 3.61 13.94
N SER A 182 10.75 3.52 14.81
CA SER A 182 11.25 2.26 15.37
C SER A 182 10.52 1.85 16.64
N GLY A 183 9.96 2.82 17.37
CA GLY A 183 9.42 2.61 18.72
C GLY A 183 10.50 2.52 19.82
N ASP A 184 11.78 2.68 19.48
CA ASP A 184 12.91 2.67 20.40
C ASP A 184 13.76 3.94 20.21
N PRO A 185 13.88 4.84 21.21
CA PRO A 185 14.71 6.05 21.11
C PRO A 185 16.19 5.81 20.80
N THR A 186 16.70 4.61 21.05
CA THR A 186 18.10 4.23 20.76
C THR A 186 18.31 3.80 19.31
N ILE A 187 17.23 3.41 18.61
CA ILE A 187 17.25 2.99 17.21
C ILE A 187 16.79 4.17 16.36
N GLY A 188 17.75 4.93 15.84
CA GLY A 188 17.52 6.08 14.99
C GLY A 188 17.96 5.86 13.55
N THR A 189 17.27 6.51 12.61
CA THR A 189 17.68 6.59 11.20
C THR A 189 17.63 8.04 10.73
N SER A 190 18.32 8.38 9.66
CA SER A 190 18.16 9.64 8.92
C SER A 190 17.45 9.45 7.58
N GLN A 191 17.04 8.22 7.24
CA GLN A 191 16.34 7.93 5.99
C GLN A 191 15.45 6.71 6.09
N SER A 192 14.46 6.63 5.21
CA SER A 192 13.80 5.38 4.84
C SER A 192 13.79 5.30 3.31
N GLN A 193 14.27 4.19 2.76
CA GLN A 193 14.31 3.98 1.32
C GLN A 193 13.01 3.38 0.80
N LYS A 194 12.31 2.63 1.66
CA LYS A 194 11.11 1.86 1.34
C LYS A 194 10.05 2.11 2.40
N ALA A 195 9.61 3.35 2.59
CA ALA A 195 8.59 3.67 3.57
C ALA A 195 7.21 3.15 3.13
N VAL A 196 6.88 3.36 1.84
CA VAL A 196 5.64 2.87 1.25
C VAL A 196 5.91 2.16 -0.07
N SER A 197 5.11 1.17 -0.39
CA SER A 197 5.01 0.61 -1.73
C SER A 197 3.82 1.24 -2.47
N VAL A 198 4.01 1.50 -3.75
CA VAL A 198 3.05 2.12 -4.65
C VAL A 198 2.81 1.17 -5.81
N ASN A 199 1.58 0.71 -5.93
CA ASN A 199 1.12 -0.17 -6.99
C ASN A 199 -0.01 0.53 -7.77
N TYR A 200 -0.21 0.13 -9.01
CA TYR A 200 -1.28 0.69 -9.84
C TYR A 200 -1.98 -0.40 -10.65
N GLY A 201 -3.22 -0.15 -11.02
CA GLY A 201 -3.98 -1.06 -11.87
C GLY A 201 -5.36 -0.53 -12.21
N ASP A 202 -6.02 -1.16 -13.18
CA ASP A 202 -7.32 -0.73 -13.70
C ASP A 202 -8.50 -1.34 -12.93
N ASN A 203 -8.23 -2.33 -12.06
CA ASN A 203 -9.22 -2.97 -11.20
C ASN A 203 -8.75 -2.89 -9.73
N PRO A 204 -9.51 -2.24 -8.84
CA PRO A 204 -9.06 -2.02 -7.46
C PRO A 204 -9.04 -3.32 -6.65
N PHE A 205 -9.89 -4.30 -6.97
CA PHE A 205 -9.95 -5.57 -6.25
C PHE A 205 -8.76 -6.48 -6.58
N GLU A 206 -8.42 -6.62 -7.87
CA GLU A 206 -7.22 -7.35 -8.25
C GLU A 206 -5.96 -6.62 -7.80
N LEU A 207 -5.92 -5.28 -7.89
CA LEU A 207 -4.80 -4.48 -7.39
C LEU A 207 -4.49 -4.76 -5.91
N VAL A 208 -5.52 -4.72 -5.05
CA VAL A 208 -5.35 -5.01 -3.61
C VAL A 208 -4.88 -6.45 -3.42
N LYS A 209 -5.52 -7.41 -4.09
CA LYS A 209 -5.19 -8.85 -3.98
C LYS A 209 -3.78 -9.18 -4.45
N GLU A 210 -3.27 -8.51 -5.48
CA GLU A 210 -1.93 -8.73 -6.00
C GLU A 210 -0.85 -8.03 -5.17
N SER A 211 -1.17 -6.89 -4.55
CA SER A 211 -0.23 -6.11 -3.75
C SER A 211 -0.01 -6.67 -2.33
N MET A 212 -0.92 -7.52 -1.84
CA MET A 212 -0.85 -8.12 -0.49
C MET A 212 -0.23 -9.53 -0.46
N LYS A 213 0.63 -9.85 -1.43
CA LYS A 213 1.30 -11.15 -1.55
C LYS A 213 2.70 -11.17 -0.96
#